data_AF-A0AAJ1WTN2-F1
#
_entry.id   AF-A0AAJ1WTN2-F1
#
_cell.length_a   1.000
_cell.length_b   1.000
_cell.length_c   1.000
_cell.angle_alpha   90.00
_cell.angle_beta   90.00
_cell.angle_gamma   90.00
#
_symmetry.space_group_name_H-M   'P 1'
#
loop_
_entity.id
_entity.type
_entity.pdbx_description
1 polymer ?
#
loop_
_entity_poly.entity_id
_entity_poly.type
_entity_poly.pdbx_seq_one_letter_code
_entity_poly.pdbx_strand_id
1 'polypeptide(L)'
;MKKWLLPSIVWMLTVILMASAMPHDVSANKITKGANEQYLVVDLQKEGGNIRINKWILEEGDIEGDIASQQSELDPQTQAETLLIKDKAGKILYQTLFQFPIVRTVPPTMPDQKTNDHAPHQIPITQPEVTLVLPYFQEATTVEVKGSEAKVTTQSTIPKSLQVQSHTKKVRPPKNNGKFEILLLPSGYDESNMGEFEQQVSNIKQAIQTTEPFASYLDKISIHTIDESKPLGCLEGAQNIARLLVCNDTKVVSAAAHSGYGYDEIIVIHNTDNYGGSGMRDYSVTGFKTNSYSTYTVVYDGQWTARMAIHELGHSFGNLCDEYMYEDEGFSYVNCTNCRKDKSDLEKYVKGECSVGCDAKPDYFRAEDSIMLTLAIPTFNEVSIKADFAPYGLEKRLQFFTGTEQPKAVKRLQVDQKKVTLKPGEAIQLAMTATYEDGTKEDVAYVANWRTSNEKKLSLSQGYMRAISSGKVLVKASYGGKTIFVLVKVEAPKKLVASENEITLKSGEKKDITVQAVYRDGTTKDVTQDVTWKTSSKRVATIEKGVISAHAKGKAVLTGVYNGKETKIYVRVKE
;
A
#
# COMPACT_ATOMS: atom_id res chain seq x y z
N MET A 1 42.16 -56.50 -7.46
CA MET A 1 42.95 -56.96 -8.63
C MET A 1 42.09 -56.81 -9.88
N LYS A 2 42.65 -56.16 -10.92
CA LYS A 2 42.32 -56.21 -12.37
C LYS A 2 40.86 -55.88 -12.78
N LYS A 3 40.60 -54.77 -13.48
CA LYS A 3 40.82 -54.54 -14.94
C LYS A 3 40.01 -55.54 -15.79
N TRP A 4 39.28 -55.23 -16.86
CA TRP A 4 39.11 -54.06 -17.74
C TRP A 4 38.14 -54.52 -18.89
N LEU A 5 37.72 -53.57 -19.76
CA LEU A 5 37.39 -53.75 -21.19
C LEU A 5 35.97 -54.14 -21.66
N LEU A 6 35.22 -53.09 -22.06
CA LEU A 6 34.59 -52.93 -23.41
C LEU A 6 35.60 -53.26 -24.54
N PRO A 7 35.25 -53.54 -25.83
CA PRO A 7 34.27 -52.75 -26.62
C PRO A 7 33.61 -53.42 -27.87
N SER A 8 32.84 -52.59 -28.60
CA SER A 8 32.71 -52.56 -30.09
C SER A 8 31.63 -53.40 -30.78
N ILE A 9 30.53 -52.79 -31.28
CA ILE A 9 30.32 -52.18 -32.64
C ILE A 9 29.74 -53.21 -33.65
N VAL A 10 28.52 -52.97 -34.17
CA VAL A 10 28.19 -52.64 -35.59
C VAL A 10 26.67 -52.36 -35.70
N TRP A 11 26.37 -51.34 -36.51
CA TRP A 11 25.13 -50.67 -36.84
C TRP A 11 24.17 -51.45 -37.77
N MET A 12 22.85 -51.16 -37.69
CA MET A 12 22.09 -50.69 -38.87
C MET A 12 20.79 -49.96 -38.49
N LEU A 13 20.54 -48.88 -39.25
CA LEU A 13 19.50 -47.87 -39.12
C LEU A 13 18.06 -48.38 -39.31
N THR A 14 17.08 -47.76 -38.65
CA THR A 14 15.99 -47.05 -39.36
C THR A 14 15.51 -45.86 -38.54
N VAL A 15 15.38 -44.72 -39.23
CA VAL A 15 15.09 -43.37 -38.74
C VAL A 15 13.60 -43.07 -38.85
N ILE A 16 12.97 -42.54 -37.80
CA ILE A 16 11.85 -41.58 -37.91
C ILE A 16 12.07 -40.48 -36.87
N LEU A 17 12.22 -39.25 -37.34
CA LEU A 17 12.38 -38.02 -36.57
C LEU A 17 11.08 -37.61 -35.85
N MET A 18 11.19 -37.29 -34.56
CA MET A 18 10.68 -36.03 -34.02
C MET A 18 11.77 -35.43 -33.13
N ALA A 19 12.35 -34.31 -33.58
CA ALA A 19 13.11 -33.38 -32.74
C ALA A 19 12.17 -32.84 -31.64
N SER A 20 12.58 -32.53 -30.42
CA SER A 20 13.84 -31.89 -30.00
C SER A 20 14.21 -32.24 -28.55
N ALA A 21 15.52 -32.41 -28.34
CA ALA A 21 16.24 -32.45 -27.07
C ALA A 21 15.76 -31.38 -26.08
N MET A 22 15.51 -31.74 -24.81
CA MET A 22 16.43 -31.67 -23.66
C MET A 22 17.06 -30.29 -23.36
N PRO A 23 17.17 -29.94 -22.07
CA PRO A 23 17.29 -28.57 -21.57
C PRO A 23 18.72 -28.05 -21.68
N HIS A 24 18.90 -26.89 -22.30
CA HIS A 24 20.13 -26.13 -22.17
C HIS A 24 19.95 -25.06 -21.09
N ASP A 25 20.42 -25.41 -19.90
CA ASP A 25 21.39 -24.62 -19.14
C ASP A 25 21.40 -23.12 -19.48
N VAL A 26 20.55 -22.34 -18.79
CA VAL A 26 20.82 -20.92 -18.61
C VAL A 26 21.55 -20.84 -17.29
N SER A 27 22.88 -20.89 -17.39
CA SER A 27 23.78 -20.54 -16.31
C SER A 27 23.24 -19.31 -15.58
N ALA A 28 22.93 -19.48 -14.30
CA ALA A 28 23.01 -18.38 -13.35
C ALA A 28 24.42 -17.81 -13.52
N ASN A 29 24.54 -16.71 -14.26
CA ASN A 29 25.76 -15.93 -14.25
C ASN A 29 25.88 -15.44 -12.81
N LYS A 30 26.68 -16.16 -12.02
CA LYS A 30 27.35 -15.58 -10.87
C LYS A 30 28.02 -14.32 -11.39
N ILE A 31 27.43 -13.16 -11.09
CA ILE A 31 28.08 -11.88 -11.31
C ILE A 31 29.34 -11.93 -10.44
N THR A 32 30.47 -12.14 -11.07
CA THR A 32 31.78 -12.07 -10.43
C THR A 32 31.96 -10.64 -9.93
N LYS A 33 32.10 -10.48 -8.60
CA LYS A 33 32.59 -9.26 -7.94
C LYS A 33 33.75 -8.67 -8.77
N GLY A 34 33.53 -7.56 -9.48
CA GLY A 34 34.65 -6.88 -10.15
C GLY A 34 34.41 -6.10 -11.45
N ALA A 35 33.18 -5.84 -11.90
CA ALA A 35 32.97 -4.93 -13.05
C ALA A 35 32.01 -3.80 -12.64
N ASN A 36 32.41 -2.54 -12.82
CA ASN A 36 31.67 -1.32 -12.51
C ASN A 36 30.16 -1.51 -12.61
N GLU A 37 29.47 -1.58 -11.46
CA GLU A 37 28.09 -2.02 -11.36
C GLU A 37 27.18 -0.87 -11.81
N GLN A 38 26.63 -1.01 -13.01
CA GLN A 38 25.72 -0.04 -13.60
C GLN A 38 24.27 -0.43 -13.34
N TYR A 39 23.45 0.57 -13.11
CA TYR A 39 22.00 0.46 -12.99
C TYR A 39 21.32 1.24 -14.10
N LEU A 40 20.22 0.68 -14.58
CA LEU A 40 19.30 1.35 -15.46
C LEU A 40 18.17 1.93 -14.61
N VAL A 41 18.08 3.26 -14.56
CA VAL A 41 16.94 3.94 -13.94
C VAL A 41 15.94 4.29 -15.02
N VAL A 42 14.68 3.88 -14.86
CA VAL A 42 13.62 4.06 -15.86
C VAL A 42 12.43 4.77 -15.22
N ASP A 43 12.10 5.95 -15.75
CA ASP A 43 10.90 6.70 -15.40
C ASP A 43 9.78 6.37 -16.39
N LEU A 44 8.68 5.87 -15.86
CA LEU A 44 7.48 5.50 -16.59
C LEU A 44 6.34 6.46 -16.25
N GLN A 45 5.46 6.75 -17.20
CA GLN A 45 4.24 7.53 -16.97
C GLN A 45 3.05 6.88 -17.65
N LYS A 46 1.90 6.90 -16.98
CA LYS A 46 0.63 6.44 -17.54
C LYS A 46 -0.25 7.62 -17.91
N GLU A 47 -0.76 7.63 -19.13
CA GLU A 47 -1.74 8.61 -19.62
C GLU A 47 -2.92 7.84 -20.23
N GLY A 48 -4.03 7.77 -19.48
CA GLY A 48 -5.16 6.90 -19.83
C GLY A 48 -4.78 5.41 -19.76
N GLY A 49 -5.03 4.66 -20.85
CA GLY A 49 -4.64 3.25 -20.98
C GLY A 49 -3.19 3.05 -21.47
N ASN A 50 -2.48 4.12 -21.82
CA ASN A 50 -1.15 4.04 -22.41
C ASN A 50 -0.06 4.24 -21.35
N ILE A 51 1.01 3.45 -21.45
CA ILE A 51 2.22 3.59 -20.65
C ILE A 51 3.34 4.06 -21.56
N ARG A 52 4.07 5.10 -21.17
CA ARG A 52 5.27 5.58 -21.87
C ARG A 52 6.50 5.56 -20.97
N ILE A 53 7.66 5.38 -21.59
CA ILE A 53 8.96 5.61 -20.96
C ILE A 53 9.27 7.11 -21.13
N ASN A 54 9.23 7.87 -20.03
CA ASN A 54 9.51 9.31 -20.02
C ASN A 54 11.01 9.57 -20.16
N LYS A 55 11.79 8.88 -19.34
CA LYS A 55 13.25 9.03 -19.27
C LYS A 55 13.84 7.68 -18.86
N TRP A 56 15.05 7.40 -19.33
CA TRP A 56 15.88 6.36 -18.74
C TRP A 56 17.34 6.81 -18.80
N ILE A 57 18.12 6.40 -17.81
CA ILE A 57 19.54 6.76 -17.66
C ILE A 57 20.34 5.58 -17.13
N LEU A 58 21.62 5.55 -17.50
CA LEU A 58 22.61 4.62 -16.95
C LEU A 58 23.41 5.32 -15.87
N GLU A 59 23.42 4.74 -14.67
CA GLU A 59 24.13 5.27 -13.51
C GLU A 59 25.01 4.20 -12.86
N GLU A 60 26.06 4.62 -12.16
CA GLU A 60 26.85 3.71 -11.33
C GLU A 60 26.14 3.48 -9.99
N GLY A 61 26.27 2.28 -9.43
CA GLY A 61 25.74 1.93 -8.11
C GLY A 61 26.71 1.06 -7.31
N ASP A 62 26.36 0.80 -6.06
CA ASP A 62 27.06 -0.15 -5.19
C ASP A 62 26.14 -1.35 -4.89
N ILE A 63 26.58 -2.59 -5.12
CA ILE A 63 25.89 -3.79 -4.66
C ILE A 63 26.27 -4.11 -3.20
N GLU A 64 25.28 -4.13 -2.31
CA GLU A 64 25.32 -4.95 -1.09
C GLU A 64 24.02 -5.77 -1.00
N GLY A 65 24.07 -7.02 -1.49
CA GLY A 65 22.96 -7.97 -1.41
C GLY A 65 22.56 -8.55 -2.77
N ASP A 66 22.11 -9.81 -2.76
CA ASP A 66 21.84 -10.63 -3.95
C ASP A 66 20.48 -10.26 -4.60
N ILE A 67 20.37 -9.05 -5.16
CA ILE A 67 19.17 -8.61 -5.92
C ILE A 67 18.92 -9.53 -7.13
N ALA A 68 19.98 -10.18 -7.63
CA ALA A 68 19.91 -11.17 -8.71
C ALA A 68 19.19 -12.48 -8.34
N SER A 69 19.00 -12.77 -7.04
CA SER A 69 18.31 -13.99 -6.58
C SER A 69 16.78 -13.90 -6.62
N GLN A 70 16.20 -12.72 -6.85
CA GLN A 70 14.75 -12.53 -6.94
C GLN A 70 14.21 -12.72 -8.36
N GLN A 71 14.46 -13.88 -8.97
CA GLN A 71 13.51 -14.37 -9.98
C GLN A 71 12.26 -14.85 -9.23
N SER A 72 11.24 -14.02 -9.12
CA SER A 72 9.94 -14.51 -8.65
C SER A 72 9.44 -15.57 -9.65
N GLU A 73 9.23 -16.80 -9.19
CA GLU A 73 8.45 -17.78 -9.94
C GLU A 73 7.06 -17.17 -10.21
N LEU A 74 6.79 -16.84 -11.47
CA LEU A 74 5.60 -16.11 -11.92
C LEU A 74 4.33 -16.94 -11.65
N ASP A 75 3.33 -16.34 -10.99
CA ASP A 75 1.94 -16.84 -11.00
C ASP A 75 1.30 -16.48 -12.35
N PRO A 76 0.88 -17.45 -13.18
CA PRO A 76 0.29 -17.18 -14.50
C PRO A 76 -1.07 -16.46 -14.47
N GLN A 77 -1.66 -16.19 -13.29
CA GLN A 77 -3.03 -15.65 -13.20
C GLN A 77 -3.15 -14.13 -13.01
N THR A 78 -2.05 -13.38 -12.84
CA THR A 78 -2.12 -11.91 -12.69
C THR A 78 -1.83 -11.17 -14.01
N GLN A 79 -2.79 -10.36 -14.47
CA GLN A 79 -2.63 -9.41 -15.59
C GLN A 79 -1.69 -8.23 -15.22
N ALA A 80 -0.45 -8.51 -14.85
CA ALA A 80 0.48 -7.51 -14.32
C ALA A 80 1.26 -6.77 -15.44
N GLU A 81 1.41 -5.46 -15.31
CA GLU A 81 2.28 -4.64 -16.16
C GLU A 81 3.74 -5.10 -15.97
N THR A 82 4.49 -5.18 -17.07
CA THR A 82 5.82 -5.81 -17.07
C THR A 82 6.83 -4.95 -17.81
N LEU A 83 8.01 -4.75 -17.21
CA LEU A 83 9.14 -4.12 -17.88
C LEU A 83 10.17 -5.19 -18.26
N LEU A 84 10.67 -5.11 -19.49
CA LEU A 84 11.63 -6.03 -20.08
C LEU A 84 12.89 -5.26 -20.51
N ILE A 85 14.06 -5.81 -20.17
CA ILE A 85 15.35 -5.41 -20.73
C ILE A 85 15.75 -6.50 -21.72
N LYS A 86 16.06 -6.13 -22.97
CA LYS A 86 16.42 -7.08 -24.02
C LYS A 86 17.72 -6.74 -24.74
N ASP A 87 18.37 -7.77 -25.26
CA ASP A 87 19.52 -7.64 -26.15
C ASP A 87 19.13 -7.32 -27.59
N LYS A 88 20.13 -7.18 -28.47
CA LYS A 88 19.94 -6.87 -29.89
C LYS A 88 19.12 -7.93 -30.65
N ALA A 89 19.16 -9.18 -30.20
CA ALA A 89 18.41 -10.29 -30.79
C ALA A 89 16.98 -10.38 -30.24
N GLY A 90 16.61 -9.52 -29.29
CA GLY A 90 15.31 -9.55 -28.60
C GLY A 90 15.23 -10.57 -27.46
N LYS A 91 16.36 -11.17 -27.06
CA LYS A 91 16.42 -12.06 -25.88
C LYS A 91 16.18 -11.22 -24.64
N ILE A 92 15.28 -11.68 -23.76
CA ILE A 92 15.02 -11.04 -22.48
C ILE A 92 16.20 -11.32 -21.55
N LEU A 93 16.85 -10.25 -21.10
CA LEU A 93 17.96 -10.28 -20.15
C LEU A 93 17.45 -10.12 -18.71
N TYR A 94 16.43 -9.28 -18.55
CA TYR A 94 15.78 -9.04 -17.27
C TYR A 94 14.31 -8.71 -17.45
N GLN A 95 13.50 -9.12 -16.48
CA GLN A 95 12.08 -8.87 -16.43
C GLN A 95 11.69 -8.56 -14.99
N THR A 96 10.92 -7.49 -14.81
CA THR A 96 10.26 -7.22 -13.52
C THR A 96 8.82 -6.84 -13.73
N LEU A 97 7.97 -7.28 -12.81
CA LEU A 97 6.61 -6.74 -12.70
C LEU A 97 6.70 -5.36 -12.06
N PHE A 98 5.80 -4.48 -12.46
CA PHE A 98 5.57 -3.22 -11.78
C PHE A 98 4.09 -2.91 -11.81
N GLN A 99 3.69 -1.95 -10.98
CA GLN A 99 2.34 -1.39 -11.01
C GLN A 99 2.48 0.12 -10.91
N PHE A 100 1.73 0.87 -11.72
CA PHE A 100 1.52 2.27 -11.40
C PHE A 100 0.81 2.38 -10.05
N PRO A 101 1.28 3.22 -9.12
CA PRO A 101 0.38 3.71 -8.09
C PRO A 101 -0.69 4.52 -8.84
N ILE A 102 -1.90 3.97 -8.95
CA ILE A 102 -3.06 4.66 -9.55
C ILE A 102 -3.60 5.71 -8.56
N VAL A 103 -3.05 5.72 -7.34
CA VAL A 103 -3.69 6.28 -6.16
C VAL A 103 -2.66 6.94 -5.26
N ARG A 104 -2.94 8.19 -4.85
CA ARG A 104 -2.30 8.76 -3.66
C ARG A 104 -3.08 8.29 -2.47
N THR A 105 -2.40 7.69 -1.51
CA THR A 105 -3.06 7.31 -0.28
C THR A 105 -3.09 8.50 0.65
N VAL A 106 -4.29 9.00 0.94
CA VAL A 106 -4.51 10.02 1.95
C VAL A 106 -5.35 9.44 3.08
N PRO A 107 -5.20 9.93 4.32
CA PRO A 107 -6.10 9.57 5.40
C PRO A 107 -7.59 9.79 5.02
N PRO A 108 -8.55 9.09 5.65
CA PRO A 108 -9.97 9.17 5.24
C PRO A 108 -10.66 10.45 5.76
N THR A 109 -11.54 11.05 4.94
CA THR A 109 -12.18 12.35 5.20
C THR A 109 -13.25 12.25 6.30
N MET A 110 -13.59 13.39 6.91
CA MET A 110 -14.59 13.47 7.99
C MET A 110 -15.98 12.87 7.62
N PRO A 111 -16.77 12.42 8.62
CA PRO A 111 -17.86 11.43 8.48
C PRO A 111 -19.10 11.82 7.67
N ASP A 112 -19.18 13.03 7.13
CA ASP A 112 -20.35 13.48 6.35
C ASP A 112 -20.39 12.87 4.94
N GLN A 113 -19.32 12.19 4.52
CA GLN A 113 -19.31 11.33 3.35
C GLN A 113 -19.53 9.87 3.78
N LYS A 114 -20.59 9.23 3.26
CA LYS A 114 -21.07 7.87 3.60
C LYS A 114 -20.09 6.73 3.31
N THR A 115 -18.91 6.73 3.90
CA THR A 115 -17.99 5.59 3.88
C THR A 115 -17.49 5.35 5.30
N ASN A 116 -18.20 4.50 6.05
CA ASN A 116 -17.70 3.83 7.26
C ASN A 116 -16.54 2.85 6.94
N ASP A 117 -15.87 3.02 5.81
CA ASP A 117 -14.78 2.17 5.40
C ASP A 117 -13.51 2.79 5.97
N HIS A 118 -12.96 2.07 6.94
CA HIS A 118 -11.67 2.28 7.58
C HIS A 118 -10.45 2.29 6.62
N ALA A 119 -10.70 2.46 5.32
CA ALA A 119 -9.71 2.47 4.28
C ALA A 119 -9.33 3.93 3.99
N PRO A 120 -8.03 4.24 3.93
CA PRO A 120 -7.53 5.48 3.36
C PRO A 120 -8.24 5.80 2.04
N HIS A 121 -8.57 7.06 1.79
CA HIS A 121 -9.06 7.44 0.47
C HIS A 121 -7.91 7.41 -0.53
N GLN A 122 -8.25 6.95 -1.72
CA GLN A 122 -7.32 6.88 -2.83
C GLN A 122 -7.66 8.01 -3.79
N ILE A 123 -6.82 9.03 -3.88
CA ILE A 123 -7.01 10.10 -4.87
C ILE A 123 -6.47 9.58 -6.20
N PRO A 124 -7.29 9.51 -7.27
CA PRO A 124 -6.82 9.12 -8.57
C PRO A 124 -5.83 10.16 -9.12
N ILE A 125 -4.61 9.73 -9.44
CA ILE A 125 -3.64 10.57 -10.16
C ILE A 125 -3.99 10.52 -11.64
N THR A 126 -4.16 11.68 -12.27
CA THR A 126 -4.50 11.77 -13.70
C THR A 126 -3.35 11.34 -14.62
N GLN A 127 -2.11 11.44 -14.14
CA GLN A 127 -0.89 11.02 -14.84
C GLN A 127 0.11 10.40 -13.85
N PRO A 128 -0.09 9.15 -13.38
CA PRO A 128 0.82 8.54 -12.42
C PRO A 128 2.16 8.24 -13.07
N GLU A 129 3.21 8.36 -12.28
CA GLU A 129 4.59 8.07 -12.68
C GLU A 129 5.12 6.88 -11.85
N VAL A 130 6.11 6.13 -12.35
CA VAL A 130 6.89 5.16 -11.57
C VAL A 130 8.36 5.26 -11.97
N THR A 131 9.27 5.28 -11.01
CA THR A 131 10.71 5.14 -11.26
C THR A 131 11.16 3.74 -10.83
N LEU A 132 11.80 3.02 -11.74
CA LEU A 132 12.35 1.69 -11.49
C LEU A 132 13.88 1.75 -11.57
N VAL A 133 14.54 1.28 -10.51
CA VAL A 133 16.00 1.06 -10.50
C VAL A 133 16.26 -0.41 -10.78
N LEU A 134 16.93 -0.68 -11.90
CA LEU A 134 17.09 -2.03 -12.44
C LEU A 134 18.56 -2.35 -12.67
N PRO A 135 18.98 -3.62 -12.57
CA PRO A 135 20.33 -4.00 -12.98
C PRO A 135 20.53 -3.73 -14.47
N TYR A 136 21.68 -3.18 -14.85
CA TYR A 136 22.07 -3.04 -16.25
C TYR A 136 22.90 -4.23 -16.73
N PHE A 137 22.70 -4.61 -17.99
CA PHE A 137 23.44 -5.66 -18.69
C PHE A 137 24.16 -5.04 -19.88
N GLN A 138 25.45 -5.33 -20.06
CA GLN A 138 26.23 -4.72 -21.14
C GLN A 138 25.66 -5.03 -22.54
N GLU A 139 25.03 -6.18 -22.69
CA GLU A 139 24.36 -6.61 -23.92
C GLU A 139 22.95 -6.00 -24.10
N ALA A 140 22.44 -5.25 -23.12
CA ALA A 140 21.12 -4.62 -23.20
C ALA A 140 21.09 -3.50 -24.25
N THR A 141 20.14 -3.60 -25.17
CA THR A 141 19.94 -2.61 -26.23
C THR A 141 18.56 -1.95 -26.19
N THR A 142 17.61 -2.51 -25.46
CA THR A 142 16.22 -2.01 -25.46
C THR A 142 15.56 -2.18 -24.11
N VAL A 143 14.80 -1.16 -23.72
CA VAL A 143 13.83 -1.20 -22.62
C VAL A 143 12.44 -1.24 -23.23
N GLU A 144 11.62 -2.21 -22.83
CA GLU A 144 10.27 -2.41 -23.35
C GLU A 144 9.28 -2.54 -22.20
N VAL A 145 8.16 -1.84 -22.30
CA VAL A 145 7.03 -1.99 -21.39
C VAL A 145 5.89 -2.74 -22.06
N LYS A 146 5.35 -3.74 -21.37
CA LYS A 146 4.12 -4.45 -21.74
C LYS A 146 3.02 -4.11 -20.75
N GLY A 147 2.00 -3.40 -21.23
CA GLY A 147 0.76 -3.16 -20.48
C GLY A 147 -0.17 -4.37 -20.45
N SER A 148 -1.06 -4.41 -19.47
CA SER A 148 -2.13 -5.42 -19.35
C SER A 148 -3.20 -5.31 -20.44
N GLU A 149 -3.33 -4.13 -21.06
CA GLU A 149 -4.13 -3.90 -22.26
C GLU A 149 -3.27 -4.17 -23.52
N ALA A 150 -3.58 -5.24 -24.23
CA ALA A 150 -2.75 -5.94 -25.22
C ALA A 150 -2.37 -5.17 -26.52
N LYS A 151 -2.25 -3.84 -26.51
CA LYS A 151 -1.97 -3.04 -27.73
C LYS A 151 -0.92 -1.95 -27.59
N VAL A 152 -0.34 -1.73 -26.41
CA VAL A 152 0.61 -0.63 -26.20
C VAL A 152 1.95 -1.18 -25.75
N THR A 153 2.93 -1.09 -26.64
CA THR A 153 4.32 -1.41 -26.37
C THR A 153 5.12 -0.14 -26.62
N THR A 154 5.67 0.45 -25.56
CA THR A 154 6.64 1.53 -25.70
C THR A 154 8.03 0.95 -25.53
N GLN A 155 8.90 1.30 -26.48
CA GLN A 155 10.28 0.84 -26.53
C GLN A 155 11.19 2.05 -26.61
N SER A 156 12.30 2.00 -25.87
CA SER A 156 13.40 2.92 -26.04
C SER A 156 14.69 2.16 -26.32
N THR A 157 15.50 2.70 -27.24
CA THR A 157 16.76 2.08 -27.66
C THR A 157 17.89 2.64 -26.81
N ILE A 158 18.68 1.75 -26.21
CA ILE A 158 19.89 2.07 -25.46
C ILE A 158 21.07 2.14 -26.47
N PRO A 159 21.66 3.32 -26.74
CA PRO A 159 22.86 3.47 -27.55
C PRO A 159 24.03 2.61 -27.05
N LYS A 160 24.81 2.08 -27.99
CA LYS A 160 26.02 1.29 -27.72
C LYS A 160 27.15 2.06 -27.02
N SER A 161 27.15 3.38 -27.17
CA SER A 161 28.12 4.29 -26.56
C SER A 161 27.37 5.27 -25.68
N LEU A 162 26.69 4.78 -24.65
CA LEU A 162 26.22 5.68 -23.61
C LEU A 162 27.45 6.13 -22.81
N GLN A 163 27.64 7.44 -22.72
CA GLN A 163 28.40 7.94 -21.59
C GLN A 163 27.54 7.67 -20.36
N VAL A 164 28.09 6.94 -19.39
CA VAL A 164 27.61 7.02 -18.01
C VAL A 164 27.49 8.50 -17.72
N GLN A 165 26.30 9.00 -17.36
CA GLN A 165 26.26 10.33 -16.76
C GLN A 165 27.03 10.15 -15.46
N SER A 166 28.29 10.61 -15.44
CA SER A 166 29.13 10.56 -14.25
C SER A 166 28.54 11.54 -13.24
N HIS A 167 27.43 11.16 -12.64
CA HIS A 167 26.96 11.78 -11.42
C HIS A 167 27.94 11.36 -10.33
N THR A 168 28.36 12.31 -9.51
CA THR A 168 29.22 12.05 -8.35
C THR A 168 28.53 11.18 -7.30
N LYS A 169 27.23 10.92 -7.44
CA LYS A 169 26.39 10.15 -6.51
C LYS A 169 25.88 8.88 -7.19
N LYS A 170 26.08 7.74 -6.52
CA LYS A 170 25.73 6.39 -6.98
C LYS A 170 24.28 6.03 -6.65
N VAL A 171 23.56 5.29 -7.48
CA VAL A 171 22.23 4.79 -7.10
C VAL A 171 22.37 3.71 -6.00
N ARG A 172 21.56 3.80 -4.94
CA ARG A 172 21.49 2.75 -3.90
C ARG A 172 20.05 2.34 -3.60
N PRO A 173 19.69 1.05 -3.72
CA PRO A 173 18.40 0.56 -3.28
C PRO A 173 18.25 0.58 -1.74
N PRO A 174 17.02 0.56 -1.19
CA PRO A 174 16.76 0.47 0.25
C PRO A 174 17.49 -0.72 0.88
N LYS A 175 18.22 -0.48 1.97
CA LYS A 175 19.02 -1.50 2.66
C LYS A 175 18.29 -1.99 3.90
N ASN A 176 18.36 -3.29 4.16
CA ASN A 176 18.19 -3.82 5.51
C ASN A 176 19.59 -4.17 6.07
N ASN A 177 20.25 -3.17 6.66
CA ASN A 177 21.61 -3.28 7.22
C ASN A 177 21.61 -3.25 8.77
N GLY A 178 20.45 -3.44 9.39
CA GLY A 178 20.28 -3.33 10.84
C GLY A 178 20.33 -1.89 11.36
N LYS A 179 20.10 -0.90 10.48
CA LYS A 179 19.88 0.50 10.84
C LYS A 179 18.55 1.00 10.32
N PHE A 180 18.06 2.08 10.91
CA PHE A 180 16.97 2.88 10.39
C PHE A 180 17.53 4.07 9.62
N GLU A 181 17.37 4.06 8.30
CA GLU A 181 17.96 5.02 7.38
C GLU A 181 16.97 6.14 7.04
N ILE A 182 17.27 7.37 7.43
CA ILE A 182 16.44 8.56 7.18
C ILE A 182 17.12 9.41 6.11
N LEU A 183 16.42 9.74 5.04
CA LEU A 183 16.91 10.63 3.98
C LEU A 183 16.13 11.95 3.97
N LEU A 184 16.84 13.07 4.14
CA LEU A 184 16.27 14.40 4.06
C LEU A 184 16.41 14.95 2.64
N LEU A 185 15.29 15.34 2.02
CA LEU A 185 15.24 15.88 0.66
C LEU A 185 14.77 17.33 0.65
N PRO A 186 15.47 18.24 -0.05
CA PRO A 186 15.00 19.59 -0.29
C PRO A 186 13.95 19.63 -1.41
N SER A 187 12.88 20.40 -1.21
CA SER A 187 11.89 20.74 -2.23
C SER A 187 11.60 22.25 -2.24
N GLY A 188 11.71 22.90 -3.39
CA GLY A 188 11.50 24.36 -3.51
C GLY A 188 12.70 25.20 -3.07
N TYR A 189 13.86 24.58 -2.84
CA TYR A 189 15.12 25.27 -2.65
C TYR A 189 15.87 25.46 -3.98
N ASP A 190 16.71 26.47 -4.04
CA ASP A 190 17.68 26.76 -5.11
C ASP A 190 19.05 27.10 -4.50
N GLU A 191 20.06 27.31 -5.34
CA GLU A 191 21.44 27.58 -4.88
C GLU A 191 21.55 28.76 -3.89
N SER A 192 20.64 29.72 -3.94
CA SER A 192 20.68 30.92 -3.08
C SER A 192 20.18 30.67 -1.65
N ASN A 193 19.35 29.64 -1.43
CA ASN A 193 18.72 29.35 -0.14
C ASN A 193 19.02 27.95 0.40
N MET A 194 19.94 27.20 -0.24
CA MET A 194 20.39 25.88 0.28
C MET A 194 20.96 25.94 1.71
N GLY A 195 21.56 27.07 2.11
CA GLY A 195 22.02 27.25 3.51
C GLY A 195 20.88 27.21 4.53
N GLU A 196 19.67 27.63 4.15
CA GLU A 196 18.48 27.50 5.01
C GLU A 196 18.04 26.04 5.13
N PHE A 197 18.10 25.28 4.04
CA PHE A 197 17.86 23.84 4.08
C PHE A 197 18.83 23.12 5.02
N GLU A 198 20.13 23.42 4.93
CA GLU A 198 21.15 22.85 5.82
C GLU A 198 20.88 23.18 7.30
N GLN A 199 20.38 24.38 7.58
CA GLN A 199 19.96 24.77 8.92
C GLN A 199 18.76 23.93 9.38
N GLN A 200 17.75 23.71 8.54
CA GLN A 200 16.61 22.85 8.88
C GLN A 200 17.01 21.38 9.08
N VAL A 201 17.92 20.87 8.24
CA VAL A 201 18.51 19.53 8.41
C VAL A 201 19.18 19.42 9.78
N SER A 202 19.92 20.44 10.21
CA SER A 202 20.57 20.47 11.52
C SER A 202 19.54 20.47 12.67
N ASN A 203 18.49 21.27 12.55
CA ASN A 203 17.41 21.33 13.53
C ASN A 203 16.68 19.97 13.66
N ILE A 204 16.36 19.32 12.53
CA ILE A 204 15.70 18.01 12.51
C ILE A 204 16.61 16.92 13.10
N LYS A 205 17.90 16.92 12.75
CA LYS A 205 18.88 15.99 13.34
C LYS A 205 18.93 16.14 14.87
N GLN A 206 18.95 17.37 15.38
CA GLN A 206 18.93 17.63 16.81
C GLN A 206 17.62 17.14 17.46
N ALA A 207 16.47 17.35 16.80
CA ALA A 207 15.19 16.87 17.31
C ALA A 207 15.15 15.32 17.38
N ILE A 208 15.65 14.62 16.36
CA ILE A 208 15.77 13.14 16.38
C ILE A 208 16.70 12.69 17.52
N GLN A 209 17.81 13.40 17.75
CA GLN A 209 18.77 13.11 18.83
C GLN A 209 18.24 13.32 20.24
N THR A 210 17.17 14.10 20.40
CA THR A 210 16.64 14.49 21.71
C THR A 210 15.25 13.95 21.98
N THR A 211 14.61 13.31 21.01
CA THR A 211 13.26 12.77 21.12
C THR A 211 13.30 11.26 21.28
N GLU A 212 12.73 10.72 22.35
CA GLU A 212 12.59 9.27 22.54
C GLU A 212 11.48 8.69 21.63
N PRO A 213 11.65 7.45 21.11
CA PRO A 213 12.74 6.52 21.37
C PRO A 213 13.97 6.72 20.48
N PHE A 214 13.94 7.64 19.51
CA PHE A 214 15.04 7.80 18.55
C PHE A 214 16.37 8.15 19.24
N ALA A 215 16.32 8.98 20.28
CA ALA A 215 17.48 9.33 21.12
C ALA A 215 18.19 8.08 21.69
N SER A 216 17.45 7.10 22.19
CA SER A 216 18.01 5.85 22.72
C SER A 216 18.56 4.90 21.63
N TYR A 217 18.22 5.10 20.36
CA TYR A 217 18.62 4.25 19.23
C TYR A 217 19.59 4.96 18.27
N LEU A 218 20.26 6.02 18.71
CA LEU A 218 21.12 6.84 17.85
C LEU A 218 22.25 6.09 17.14
N ASP A 219 22.81 5.04 17.76
CA ASP A 219 23.82 4.19 17.12
C ASP A 219 23.26 3.32 15.98
N LYS A 220 21.93 3.17 15.94
CA LYS A 220 21.16 2.43 14.93
C LYS A 220 20.43 3.32 13.94
N ILE A 221 20.49 4.63 14.07
CA ILE A 221 19.88 5.57 13.12
C ILE A 221 20.98 6.14 12.23
N SER A 222 20.70 6.30 10.95
CA SER A 222 21.60 6.99 10.02
C SER A 222 20.81 8.00 9.22
N ILE A 223 21.32 9.24 9.21
CA ILE A 223 20.62 10.39 8.64
C ILE A 223 21.45 10.94 7.49
N HIS A 224 20.89 10.85 6.29
CA HIS A 224 21.49 11.33 5.05
C HIS A 224 20.79 12.59 4.59
N THR A 225 21.50 13.41 3.83
CA THR A 225 20.97 14.62 3.20
C THR A 225 21.55 14.75 1.80
N ILE A 226 20.85 15.45 0.92
CA ILE A 226 21.38 15.87 -0.37
C ILE A 226 21.36 17.39 -0.47
N ASP A 227 22.45 17.94 -1.01
CA ASP A 227 22.59 19.39 -1.19
C ASP A 227 22.11 19.83 -2.58
N GLU A 228 21.12 19.13 -3.14
CA GLU A 228 20.56 19.41 -4.46
C GLU A 228 19.03 19.26 -4.44
N SER A 229 18.33 20.32 -4.80
CA SER A 229 16.87 20.37 -4.88
C SER A 229 16.36 19.93 -6.25
N LYS A 230 15.27 19.17 -6.25
CA LYS A 230 14.54 18.76 -7.46
C LYS A 230 13.07 19.18 -7.35
N PRO A 231 12.37 19.43 -8.46
CA PRO A 231 10.94 19.73 -8.42
C PRO A 231 10.12 18.47 -8.07
N LEU A 232 9.90 18.24 -6.77
CA LEU A 232 9.19 17.06 -6.25
C LEU A 232 7.67 17.10 -6.44
N GLY A 233 7.14 18.19 -7.02
CA GLY A 233 5.70 18.35 -7.28
C GLY A 233 4.88 18.42 -5.99
N CYS A 234 5.39 19.13 -5.00
CA CYS A 234 4.68 19.41 -3.75
C CYS A 234 3.51 20.36 -3.99
N LEU A 235 2.39 20.04 -3.36
CA LEU A 235 1.13 20.73 -3.42
C LEU A 235 0.65 20.99 -2.00
N GLU A 236 0.51 22.27 -1.67
CA GLU A 236 -0.11 22.76 -0.44
C GLU A 236 -1.64 22.81 -0.61
N GLY A 237 -2.40 22.74 0.48
CA GLY A 237 -3.85 22.87 0.41
C GLY A 237 -4.55 21.69 -0.27
N ALA A 238 -3.92 20.52 -0.33
CA ALA A 238 -4.43 19.40 -1.11
C ALA A 238 -5.82 18.96 -0.60
N GLN A 239 -6.70 18.56 -1.52
CA GLN A 239 -8.12 18.25 -1.24
C GLN A 239 -8.92 19.39 -0.58
N ASN A 240 -8.51 20.64 -0.77
CA ASN A 240 -9.09 21.81 -0.09
C ASN A 240 -8.90 21.80 1.43
N ILE A 241 -7.86 21.11 1.93
CA ILE A 241 -7.48 21.13 3.34
C ILE A 241 -6.22 21.99 3.46
N ALA A 242 -6.36 23.18 4.06
CA ALA A 242 -5.35 24.23 4.02
C ALA A 242 -3.95 23.77 4.45
N ARG A 243 -3.88 22.94 5.50
CA ARG A 243 -2.62 22.47 6.10
C ARG A 243 -2.06 21.18 5.48
N LEU A 244 -2.76 20.58 4.52
CA LEU A 244 -2.33 19.31 3.92
C LEU A 244 -1.27 19.56 2.84
N LEU A 245 -0.03 19.21 3.14
CA LEU A 245 1.08 19.18 2.19
C LEU A 245 1.26 17.78 1.62
N VAL A 246 1.26 17.62 0.31
CA VAL A 246 1.58 16.35 -0.36
C VAL A 246 2.55 16.56 -1.51
N CYS A 247 3.54 15.69 -1.66
CA CYS A 247 4.44 15.70 -2.83
C CYS A 247 4.12 14.56 -3.79
N ASN A 248 4.69 14.60 -5.00
CA ASN A 248 4.56 13.48 -5.92
C ASN A 248 5.47 12.35 -5.45
N ASP A 249 4.87 11.37 -4.79
CA ASP A 249 5.52 10.16 -4.25
C ASP A 249 6.54 9.55 -5.21
N THR A 250 6.24 9.47 -6.50
CA THR A 250 7.18 8.92 -7.49
C THR A 250 8.40 9.81 -7.66
N LYS A 251 8.21 11.13 -7.75
CA LYS A 251 9.34 12.07 -7.86
C LYS A 251 10.18 12.09 -6.59
N VAL A 252 9.55 11.92 -5.44
CA VAL A 252 10.20 11.81 -4.13
C VAL A 252 11.04 10.53 -4.08
N VAL A 253 10.46 9.36 -4.36
CA VAL A 253 11.17 8.07 -4.44
C VAL A 253 12.27 8.08 -5.48
N SER A 254 12.03 8.70 -6.64
CA SER A 254 13.04 8.89 -7.67
C SER A 254 14.21 9.72 -7.16
N ALA A 255 13.95 10.91 -6.60
CA ALA A 255 15.00 11.76 -6.03
C ALA A 255 15.77 11.04 -4.90
N ALA A 256 15.07 10.25 -4.07
CA ALA A 256 15.68 9.44 -3.03
C ALA A 256 16.60 8.35 -3.59
N ALA A 257 16.18 7.64 -4.64
CA ALA A 257 16.99 6.62 -5.29
C ALA A 257 18.28 7.18 -5.91
N HIS A 258 18.22 8.38 -6.49
CA HIS A 258 19.37 9.09 -7.07
C HIS A 258 20.28 9.76 -6.01
N SER A 259 19.93 9.67 -4.73
CA SER A 259 20.62 10.43 -3.67
C SER A 259 22.03 9.93 -3.35
N GLY A 260 22.37 8.67 -3.64
CA GLY A 260 23.55 8.04 -3.04
C GLY A 260 23.26 7.10 -1.88
N TYR A 261 22.05 7.16 -1.32
CA TYR A 261 21.75 6.62 0.01
C TYR A 261 20.56 5.67 -0.03
N GLY A 262 20.67 4.57 0.71
CA GLY A 262 19.49 3.77 1.05
C GLY A 262 18.64 4.53 2.08
N TYR A 263 17.35 4.27 2.08
CA TYR A 263 16.40 4.92 2.99
C TYR A 263 15.29 3.95 3.39
N ASP A 264 14.86 4.07 4.64
CA ASP A 264 13.64 3.50 5.18
C ASP A 264 12.55 4.59 5.29
N GLU A 265 12.96 5.81 5.61
CA GLU A 265 12.09 6.99 5.72
C GLU A 265 12.66 8.14 4.89
N ILE A 266 11.78 8.80 4.12
CA ILE A 266 12.11 10.03 3.42
C ILE A 266 11.45 11.19 4.16
N ILE A 267 12.22 12.23 4.52
CA ILE A 267 11.69 13.49 5.03
C ILE A 267 11.92 14.56 3.99
N VAL A 268 10.86 15.03 3.33
CA VAL A 268 10.94 16.17 2.43
C VAL A 268 10.71 17.45 3.23
N ILE A 269 11.65 18.37 3.12
CA ILE A 269 11.52 19.74 3.63
C ILE A 269 11.09 20.61 2.45
N HIS A 270 9.90 21.19 2.52
CA HIS A 270 9.37 22.06 1.49
C HIS A 270 9.55 23.53 1.86
N ASN A 271 10.24 24.27 0.99
CA ASN A 271 10.49 25.69 1.17
C ASN A 271 9.24 26.52 0.85
N THR A 272 8.46 26.84 1.87
CA THR A 272 7.25 27.67 1.80
C THR A 272 6.97 28.24 3.18
N ASP A 273 6.34 29.42 3.24
CA ASP A 273 5.93 30.07 4.49
C ASP A 273 4.55 29.60 4.98
N ASN A 274 3.84 28.84 4.15
CA ASN A 274 2.51 28.34 4.49
C ASN A 274 2.61 27.15 5.43
N TYR A 275 2.02 27.27 6.62
CA TYR A 275 2.01 26.22 7.62
C TYR A 275 1.28 24.96 7.11
N GLY A 276 1.99 23.83 7.06
CA GLY A 276 1.43 22.55 6.65
C GLY A 276 2.42 21.40 6.74
N GLY A 277 1.88 20.18 6.71
CA GLY A 277 2.65 18.95 6.83
C GLY A 277 1.79 17.75 6.51
N SER A 278 2.43 16.60 6.32
CA SER A 278 1.77 15.30 6.46
C SER A 278 2.77 14.14 6.56
N GLY A 279 2.44 13.12 7.34
CA GLY A 279 3.13 11.83 7.34
C GLY A 279 2.36 10.76 6.59
N MET A 280 2.92 10.30 5.48
CA MET A 280 2.33 9.27 4.63
C MET A 280 2.84 7.88 4.97
N ARG A 281 1.93 6.92 4.86
CA ARG A 281 2.21 5.48 4.98
C ARG A 281 1.87 4.83 3.65
N ASP A 282 2.57 3.76 3.30
CA ASP A 282 2.15 2.94 2.17
C ASP A 282 1.09 1.93 2.64
N TYR A 283 -0.18 2.33 2.59
CA TYR A 283 -1.28 1.43 2.99
C TYR A 283 -1.55 0.31 1.97
N SER A 284 -0.84 0.28 0.84
CA SER A 284 -0.94 -0.81 -0.15
C SER A 284 -0.10 -2.03 0.25
N VAL A 285 0.85 -1.88 1.18
CA VAL A 285 1.67 -2.98 1.69
C VAL A 285 0.98 -3.61 2.91
N THR A 286 0.62 -4.88 2.79
CA THR A 286 -0.06 -5.68 3.83
C THR A 286 0.81 -5.97 5.08
N GLY A 287 2.03 -5.42 5.17
CA GLY A 287 2.98 -5.63 6.25
C GLY A 287 3.21 -4.37 7.10
N PHE A 288 2.56 -4.27 8.25
CA PHE A 288 2.75 -3.18 9.23
C PHE A 288 4.17 -3.05 9.78
N LYS A 289 4.98 -4.12 9.72
CA LYS A 289 6.27 -4.20 10.42
C LYS A 289 7.34 -3.26 9.85
N THR A 290 7.28 -2.91 8.57
CA THR A 290 8.34 -2.16 7.87
C THR A 290 7.79 -0.99 7.05
N ASN A 291 6.60 -0.48 7.39
CA ASN A 291 5.95 0.57 6.62
C ASN A 291 6.31 1.96 7.17
N SER A 292 7.44 2.49 6.70
CA SER A 292 7.81 3.91 6.78
C SER A 292 7.97 4.37 5.34
N TYR A 293 7.55 5.59 4.99
CA TYR A 293 7.49 5.98 3.58
C TYR A 293 7.92 7.42 3.36
N SER A 294 7.07 8.38 3.69
CA SER A 294 7.38 9.78 3.43
C SER A 294 6.74 10.70 4.45
N THR A 295 7.59 11.51 5.09
CA THR A 295 7.23 12.67 5.87
C THR A 295 7.38 13.92 5.01
N TYR A 296 6.36 14.76 5.02
CA TYR A 296 6.34 16.05 4.36
C TYR A 296 6.22 17.15 5.42
N THR A 297 7.20 18.04 5.49
CA THR A 297 7.17 19.21 6.38
C THR A 297 7.49 20.47 5.60
N VAL A 298 6.92 21.60 6.00
CA VAL A 298 7.31 22.93 5.49
C VAL A 298 8.38 23.58 6.36
N VAL A 299 9.01 24.63 5.83
CA VAL A 299 9.79 25.57 6.64
C VAL A 299 8.84 26.40 7.49
N TYR A 300 8.99 26.29 8.80
CA TYR A 300 8.28 27.09 9.77
C TYR A 300 9.24 27.48 10.90
N ASP A 301 9.31 28.78 11.17
CA ASP A 301 10.26 29.49 12.05
C ASP A 301 11.05 28.63 13.07
N GLY A 302 12.39 28.75 13.04
CA GLY A 302 13.29 28.16 14.03
C GLY A 302 13.09 26.66 14.29
N GLN A 303 12.86 26.31 15.56
CA GLN A 303 12.71 24.92 16.03
C GLN A 303 11.41 24.24 15.58
N TRP A 304 10.44 25.00 15.04
CA TRP A 304 9.11 24.46 14.76
C TRP A 304 9.07 23.57 13.53
N THR A 305 9.91 23.85 12.51
CA THR A 305 10.14 22.92 11.37
C THR A 305 10.52 21.53 11.87
N ALA A 306 11.47 21.47 12.82
CA ALA A 306 11.94 20.21 13.36
C ALA A 306 10.86 19.49 14.16
N ARG A 307 10.09 20.22 14.98
CA ARG A 307 8.97 19.63 15.73
C ARG A 307 7.87 19.10 14.80
N MET A 308 7.57 19.82 13.72
CA MET A 308 6.62 19.34 12.72
C MET A 308 7.15 18.09 12.02
N ALA A 309 8.42 18.06 11.60
CA ALA A 309 9.03 16.85 11.05
C ALA A 309 8.92 15.65 12.01
N ILE A 310 9.14 15.83 13.32
CA ILE A 310 8.96 14.77 14.32
C ILE A 310 7.49 14.37 14.48
N HIS A 311 6.56 15.32 14.50
CA HIS A 311 5.12 15.05 14.54
C HIS A 311 4.68 14.19 13.34
N GLU A 312 5.06 14.62 12.13
CA GLU A 312 4.71 13.92 10.89
C GLU A 312 5.40 12.55 10.78
N LEU A 313 6.63 12.43 11.29
CA LEU A 313 7.32 11.14 11.46
C LEU A 313 6.52 10.21 12.40
N GLY A 314 5.84 10.75 13.40
CA GLY A 314 4.89 10.01 14.22
C GLY A 314 3.78 9.34 13.40
N HIS A 315 3.29 10.00 12.35
CA HIS A 315 2.32 9.40 11.44
C HIS A 315 2.96 8.39 10.47
N SER A 316 3.99 8.79 9.72
CA SER A 316 4.61 7.96 8.66
C SER A 316 5.30 6.72 9.24
N PHE A 317 6.13 6.91 10.27
CA PHE A 317 6.88 5.86 10.93
C PHE A 317 6.15 5.28 12.14
N GLY A 318 5.37 6.04 12.90
CA GLY A 318 4.79 5.55 14.16
C GLY A 318 3.42 4.90 14.04
N ASN A 319 2.66 5.20 13.00
CA ASN A 319 1.20 4.99 13.00
C ASN A 319 0.51 5.67 14.19
N LEU A 320 0.98 6.85 14.54
CA LEU A 320 0.31 7.68 15.50
C LEU A 320 -0.82 8.44 14.80
N CYS A 321 -1.86 8.72 15.56
CA CYS A 321 -2.96 9.60 15.23
C CYS A 321 -2.65 10.99 15.74
N ASP A 322 -3.33 11.98 15.17
CA ASP A 322 -3.44 13.30 15.78
C ASP A 322 -4.23 13.17 17.10
N GLU A 323 -3.70 13.74 18.18
CA GLU A 323 -4.33 13.69 19.50
C GLU A 323 -5.32 14.85 19.72
N TYR A 324 -5.25 15.87 18.86
CA TYR A 324 -6.19 16.99 18.89
C TYR A 324 -7.50 16.64 18.17
N MET A 325 -8.52 17.45 18.45
CA MET A 325 -9.82 17.37 17.79
C MET A 325 -9.87 18.38 16.65
N TYR A 326 -10.43 17.99 15.51
CA TYR A 326 -10.69 18.91 14.41
C TYR A 326 -12.07 19.56 14.59
N GLU A 327 -12.21 20.82 14.19
CA GLU A 327 -13.51 21.51 14.13
C GLU A 327 -14.24 21.11 12.84
N ASP A 328 -13.73 21.54 11.67
CA ASP A 328 -14.35 21.29 10.34
C ASP A 328 -13.36 20.75 9.27
N GLU A 329 -12.06 20.74 9.56
CA GLU A 329 -10.99 20.35 8.63
C GLU A 329 -10.15 19.22 9.20
N GLY A 330 -10.24 18.02 8.64
CA GLY A 330 -9.39 16.94 9.10
C GLY A 330 -9.69 15.58 8.50
N PHE A 331 -8.80 14.65 8.83
CA PHE A 331 -8.96 13.24 8.54
C PHE A 331 -8.98 12.47 9.86
N SER A 332 -9.63 11.32 9.87
CA SER A 332 -9.57 10.43 11.03
C SER A 332 -8.72 9.22 10.70
N TYR A 333 -7.59 9.06 11.35
CA TYR A 333 -6.82 7.84 11.21
C TYR A 333 -7.55 6.65 11.84
N VAL A 334 -7.40 5.49 11.23
CA VAL A 334 -8.02 4.27 11.76
C VAL A 334 -7.03 3.51 12.59
N ASN A 335 -7.44 3.17 13.81
CA ASN A 335 -6.79 2.17 14.65
C ASN A 335 -5.31 2.50 14.91
N CYS A 336 -5.02 3.73 15.32
CA CYS A 336 -3.67 4.13 15.72
C CYS A 336 -3.27 3.56 17.08
N THR A 337 -1.99 3.68 17.36
CA THR A 337 -1.38 3.31 18.63
C THR A 337 -1.88 4.17 19.80
N ASN A 338 -1.93 5.50 19.62
CA ASN A 338 -2.12 6.49 20.70
C ASN A 338 -3.56 7.02 20.88
N CYS A 339 -4.49 6.67 19.99
CA CYS A 339 -5.93 6.99 20.12
C CYS A 339 -6.74 5.69 20.17
N ARG A 340 -7.38 5.38 21.31
CA ARG A 340 -8.09 4.10 21.51
C ARG A 340 -9.51 4.30 22.03
N LYS A 341 -10.44 3.48 21.53
CA LYS A 341 -11.82 3.46 22.05
C LYS A 341 -11.92 2.77 23.41
N ASP A 342 -11.15 1.70 23.60
CA ASP A 342 -11.06 1.02 24.88
C ASP A 342 -9.94 1.66 25.71
N LYS A 343 -10.30 2.30 26.82
CA LYS A 343 -9.37 2.97 27.71
C LYS A 343 -8.33 2.00 28.30
N SER A 344 -8.69 0.73 28.50
CA SER A 344 -7.81 -0.26 29.13
C SER A 344 -6.54 -0.56 28.32
N ASP A 345 -6.57 -0.31 27.00
CA ASP A 345 -5.38 -0.39 26.13
C ASP A 345 -4.30 0.62 26.56
N LEU A 346 -4.72 1.79 27.08
CA LEU A 346 -3.84 2.90 27.43
C LEU A 346 -3.42 2.89 28.90
N GLU A 347 -4.29 2.44 29.80
CA GLU A 347 -4.12 2.58 31.27
C GLU A 347 -2.81 2.00 31.80
N LYS A 348 -2.23 0.98 31.15
CA LYS A 348 -0.95 0.40 31.56
C LYS A 348 0.28 1.27 31.27
N TYR A 349 0.13 2.32 30.45
CA TYR A 349 1.18 3.25 30.05
C TYR A 349 1.01 4.65 30.65
N VAL A 350 -0.19 4.97 31.12
CA VAL A 350 -0.55 6.30 31.60
C VAL A 350 -0.35 6.36 33.10
N LYS A 351 0.32 7.40 33.60
CA LYS A 351 0.55 7.60 35.06
C LYS A 351 -0.64 8.28 35.77
N GLY A 352 -1.60 8.80 35.00
CA GLY A 352 -2.81 9.48 35.47
C GLY A 352 -4.09 9.02 34.76
N GLU A 353 -5.04 9.93 34.55
CA GLU A 353 -6.27 9.63 33.81
C GLU A 353 -6.11 9.89 32.31
N CYS A 354 -6.66 9.00 31.48
CA CYS A 354 -6.74 9.22 30.04
C CYS A 354 -7.71 10.36 29.72
N SER A 355 -7.32 11.23 28.79
CA SER A 355 -8.20 12.29 28.30
C SER A 355 -9.18 11.76 27.26
N VAL A 356 -10.38 12.35 27.20
CA VAL A 356 -11.41 12.03 26.20
C VAL A 356 -11.23 12.94 24.97
N GLY A 357 -11.48 12.38 23.79
CA GLY A 357 -11.27 13.03 22.49
C GLY A 357 -9.89 12.73 21.92
N CYS A 358 -9.84 12.18 20.71
CA CYS A 358 -8.61 11.91 19.97
C CYS A 358 -8.94 11.74 18.48
N ASP A 359 -8.15 12.30 17.57
CA ASP A 359 -8.27 12.07 16.12
C ASP A 359 -9.68 12.31 15.56
N ALA A 360 -10.26 13.48 15.83
CA ALA A 360 -11.66 13.80 15.49
C ALA A 360 -12.73 12.94 16.19
N LYS A 361 -12.37 11.97 17.03
CA LYS A 361 -13.32 11.04 17.67
C LYS A 361 -13.57 11.42 19.13
N PRO A 362 -14.76 11.96 19.46
CA PRO A 362 -15.06 12.39 20.82
C PRO A 362 -15.23 11.21 21.80
N ASP A 363 -15.46 9.99 21.32
CA ASP A 363 -15.61 8.78 22.14
C ASP A 363 -14.31 7.99 22.29
N TYR A 364 -13.18 8.53 21.84
CA TYR A 364 -11.86 7.91 21.99
C TYR A 364 -11.09 8.51 23.16
N PHE A 365 -10.12 7.75 23.66
CA PHE A 365 -9.21 8.13 24.72
C PHE A 365 -7.81 8.35 24.17
N ARG A 366 -7.09 9.27 24.82
CA ARG A 366 -5.66 9.52 24.62
C ARG A 366 -4.92 9.53 25.94
N ALA A 367 -3.61 9.30 25.85
CA ALA A 367 -2.69 9.32 26.99
C ALA A 367 -2.35 10.77 27.41
N GLU A 368 -1.20 10.95 28.04
CA GLU A 368 -0.64 12.28 28.33
C GLU A 368 -0.43 13.09 27.05
N ASP A 369 -0.49 14.42 27.19
CA ASP A 369 -0.23 15.34 26.09
C ASP A 369 1.15 15.09 25.47
N SER A 370 1.20 15.11 24.14
CA SER A 370 2.41 14.83 23.37
C SER A 370 2.55 15.76 22.17
N ILE A 371 3.63 15.56 21.41
CA ILE A 371 3.84 16.24 20.13
C ILE A 371 2.71 15.96 19.13
N MET A 372 1.99 14.83 19.27
CA MET A 372 0.84 14.49 18.44
C MET A 372 -0.41 15.32 18.78
N LEU A 373 -0.42 15.98 19.94
CA LEU A 373 -1.48 16.92 20.33
C LEU A 373 -1.13 18.34 19.90
N THR A 374 0.12 18.75 20.13
CA THR A 374 0.59 20.10 19.84
C THR A 374 2.10 20.12 19.70
N LEU A 375 2.58 20.87 18.72
CA LEU A 375 4.02 21.09 18.52
C LEU A 375 4.66 21.81 19.72
N ALA A 376 3.89 22.39 20.65
CA ALA A 376 4.44 23.02 21.86
C ALA A 376 5.14 22.00 22.78
N ILE A 377 4.73 20.73 22.73
CA ILE A 377 5.27 19.62 23.51
C ILE A 377 6.21 18.81 22.61
N PRO A 378 7.54 18.85 22.81
CA PRO A 378 8.50 18.28 21.87
C PRO A 378 8.76 16.77 22.08
N THR A 379 7.83 16.04 22.69
CA THR A 379 8.01 14.63 23.08
C THR A 379 6.78 13.80 22.78
N PHE A 380 6.98 12.53 22.40
CA PHE A 380 5.92 11.54 22.37
C PHE A 380 5.53 11.10 23.79
N ASN A 381 4.28 10.69 24.00
CA ASN A 381 3.84 10.09 25.26
C ASN A 381 4.25 8.60 25.36
N GLU A 382 4.14 8.04 26.56
CA GLU A 382 4.60 6.68 26.86
C GLU A 382 3.90 5.62 25.99
N VAL A 383 2.60 5.80 25.68
CA VAL A 383 1.85 4.91 24.78
C VAL A 383 2.45 4.93 23.38
N SER A 384 2.67 6.12 22.82
CA SER A 384 3.26 6.30 21.49
C SER A 384 4.63 5.64 21.38
N ILE A 385 5.41 5.62 22.47
CA ILE A 385 6.75 5.03 22.50
C ILE A 385 6.69 3.51 22.72
N LYS A 386 5.96 3.04 23.75
CA LYS A 386 6.11 1.70 24.35
C LYS A 386 4.95 0.75 24.11
N ALA A 387 3.92 1.13 23.37
CA ALA A 387 2.81 0.24 23.07
C ALA A 387 3.30 -1.11 22.50
N ASP A 388 2.94 -2.20 23.20
CA ASP A 388 3.31 -3.57 22.87
C ASP A 388 2.21 -4.29 22.07
N PHE A 389 1.04 -3.68 21.97
CA PHE A 389 -0.10 -4.08 21.16
C PHE A 389 0.00 -3.43 19.79
N ALA A 390 -0.75 -3.95 18.82
CA ALA A 390 -0.71 -3.44 17.46
C ALA A 390 -1.84 -2.42 17.17
N PRO A 391 -1.55 -1.34 16.41
CA PRO A 391 -0.22 -0.94 15.93
C PRO A 391 0.77 -0.64 17.05
N TYR A 392 2.02 -1.08 16.86
CA TYR A 392 3.06 -0.98 17.89
C TYR A 392 3.52 0.46 18.10
N GLY A 393 4.03 0.73 19.30
CA GLY A 393 4.75 1.96 19.61
C GLY A 393 6.07 2.08 18.85
N LEU A 394 6.57 3.31 18.77
CA LEU A 394 7.76 3.71 18.02
C LEU A 394 8.99 2.84 18.35
N GLU A 395 9.18 2.44 19.61
CA GLU A 395 10.37 1.70 20.04
C GLU A 395 10.42 0.31 19.39
N LYS A 396 9.30 -0.41 19.47
CA LYS A 396 9.19 -1.74 18.89
C LYS A 396 9.27 -1.70 17.37
N ARG A 397 8.80 -0.60 16.75
CA ARG A 397 9.00 -0.34 15.32
C ARG A 397 10.48 -0.16 15.00
N LEU A 398 11.22 0.66 15.75
CA LEU A 398 12.68 0.81 15.57
C LEU A 398 13.39 -0.53 15.72
N GLN A 399 12.98 -1.37 16.68
CA GLN A 399 13.55 -2.71 16.85
C GLN A 399 13.38 -3.60 15.62
N PHE A 400 12.24 -3.52 14.92
CA PHE A 400 12.03 -4.25 13.66
C PHE A 400 12.95 -3.74 12.55
N PHE A 401 13.03 -2.43 12.33
CA PHE A 401 13.87 -1.82 11.28
C PHE A 401 15.37 -2.09 11.51
N THR A 402 15.79 -1.98 12.77
CA THR A 402 17.20 -2.13 13.15
C THR A 402 17.60 -3.60 13.37
N GLY A 403 16.66 -4.54 13.25
CA GLY A 403 16.91 -5.95 13.55
C GLY A 403 17.37 -6.22 14.99
N THR A 404 17.11 -5.28 15.91
CA THR A 404 17.46 -5.39 17.33
C THR A 404 16.37 -6.08 18.15
N GLU A 405 15.20 -6.35 17.54
CA GLU A 405 14.20 -7.22 18.13
C GLU A 405 14.82 -8.59 18.42
N GLN A 406 14.72 -9.05 19.67
CA GLN A 406 15.13 -10.41 20.01
C GLN A 406 14.17 -11.39 19.34
N PRO A 407 14.60 -12.22 18.38
CA PRO A 407 13.71 -13.11 17.67
C PRO A 407 13.16 -14.15 18.64
N LYS A 408 11.89 -13.98 19.03
CA LYS A 408 11.20 -14.96 19.86
C LYS A 408 10.69 -16.10 18.99
N ALA A 409 11.14 -17.31 19.28
CA ALA A 409 10.63 -18.51 18.61
C ALA A 409 9.13 -18.68 18.92
N VAL A 410 8.30 -18.68 17.87
CA VAL A 410 6.85 -18.88 18.01
C VAL A 410 6.58 -20.36 18.26
N LYS A 411 6.05 -20.67 19.44
CA LYS A 411 5.60 -22.01 19.82
C LYS A 411 4.28 -22.37 19.15
N ARG A 412 3.30 -21.46 19.20
CA ARG A 412 1.93 -21.69 18.69
C ARG A 412 1.25 -20.40 18.25
N LEU A 413 0.40 -20.50 17.23
CA LEU A 413 -0.57 -19.46 16.85
C LEU A 413 -1.99 -19.88 17.22
N GLN A 414 -2.81 -18.90 17.59
CA GLN A 414 -4.23 -19.06 17.84
C GLN A 414 -4.98 -17.85 17.30
N VAL A 415 -6.14 -18.08 16.68
CA VAL A 415 -7.13 -17.03 16.39
C VAL A 415 -8.27 -17.13 17.39
N ASP A 416 -8.90 -16.01 17.68
CA ASP A 416 -10.14 -15.95 18.47
C ASP A 416 -11.28 -16.73 17.80
N GLN A 417 -11.37 -16.68 16.46
CA GLN A 417 -12.41 -17.35 15.69
C GLN A 417 -11.84 -18.16 14.51
N LYS A 418 -12.01 -19.49 14.56
CA LYS A 418 -11.63 -20.41 13.45
C LYS A 418 -12.71 -20.53 12.36
N LYS A 419 -13.94 -20.13 12.67
CA LYS A 419 -15.08 -20.13 11.75
C LYS A 419 -15.84 -18.82 11.91
N VAL A 420 -16.00 -18.11 10.81
CA VAL A 420 -16.67 -16.81 10.76
C VAL A 420 -17.81 -16.90 9.76
N THR A 421 -18.98 -16.38 10.11
CA THR A 421 -20.12 -16.24 9.19
C THR A 421 -20.48 -14.77 9.08
N LEU A 422 -20.50 -14.24 7.87
CA LEU A 422 -20.81 -12.83 7.57
C LEU A 422 -21.90 -12.76 6.51
N LYS A 423 -22.62 -11.64 6.46
CA LYS A 423 -23.46 -11.23 5.33
C LYS A 423 -22.67 -10.23 4.46
N PRO A 424 -22.96 -10.12 3.15
CA PRO A 424 -22.27 -9.15 2.31
C PRO A 424 -22.34 -7.73 2.89
N GLY A 425 -21.21 -7.05 2.94
CA GLY A 425 -21.01 -5.73 3.56
C GLY A 425 -20.71 -5.76 5.07
N GLU A 426 -20.90 -6.88 5.78
CA GLU A 426 -20.43 -7.01 7.16
C GLU A 426 -18.91 -7.19 7.21
N ALA A 427 -18.31 -6.74 8.32
CA ALA A 427 -16.89 -6.85 8.56
C ALA A 427 -16.58 -7.29 10.00
N ILE A 428 -15.39 -7.82 10.20
CA ILE A 428 -14.88 -8.24 11.50
C ILE A 428 -13.36 -8.11 11.55
N GLN A 429 -12.81 -7.75 12.71
CA GLN A 429 -11.39 -7.83 13.02
C GLN A 429 -11.13 -9.12 13.81
N LEU A 430 -10.24 -9.98 13.32
CA LEU A 430 -9.76 -11.13 14.10
C LEU A 430 -8.58 -10.74 14.98
N ALA A 431 -8.52 -11.33 16.17
CA ALA A 431 -7.33 -11.32 17.02
C ALA A 431 -6.51 -12.59 16.74
N MET A 432 -5.19 -12.47 16.64
CA MET A 432 -4.31 -13.62 16.42
C MET A 432 -3.18 -13.62 17.44
N THR A 433 -3.27 -14.48 18.44
CA THR A 433 -2.27 -14.59 19.48
C THR A 433 -1.13 -15.52 19.09
N ALA A 434 0.10 -15.03 19.09
CA ALA A 434 1.32 -15.83 19.14
C ALA A 434 1.63 -16.18 20.60
N THR A 435 1.89 -17.45 20.89
CA THR A 435 2.55 -17.90 22.11
C THR A 435 3.99 -18.25 21.76
N TYR A 436 4.95 -17.65 22.43
CA TYR A 436 6.37 -17.87 22.21
C TYR A 436 6.91 -19.01 23.12
N GLU A 437 8.12 -19.50 22.83
CA GLU A 437 8.75 -20.57 23.63
C GLU A 437 9.06 -20.14 25.08
N ASP A 438 9.31 -18.84 25.30
CA ASP A 438 9.47 -18.23 26.63
C ASP A 438 8.14 -18.14 27.42
N GLY A 439 7.02 -18.57 26.82
CA GLY A 439 5.69 -18.53 27.42
C GLY A 439 4.96 -17.20 27.26
N THR A 440 5.64 -16.14 26.78
CA THR A 440 5.01 -14.85 26.52
C THR A 440 3.99 -14.97 25.39
N LYS A 441 2.98 -14.10 25.42
CA LYS A 441 1.91 -14.06 24.43
C LYS A 441 1.76 -12.65 23.87
N GLU A 442 1.38 -12.58 22.61
CA GLU A 442 1.25 -11.32 21.90
C GLU A 442 0.18 -11.43 20.83
N ASP A 443 -0.65 -10.39 20.66
CA ASP A 443 -1.51 -10.27 19.49
C ASP A 443 -0.69 -9.81 18.28
N VAL A 444 -0.65 -10.65 17.27
CA VAL A 444 0.13 -10.49 16.05
C VAL A 444 -0.78 -10.39 14.82
N ALA A 445 -2.09 -10.16 14.99
CA ALA A 445 -3.04 -10.04 13.88
C ALA A 445 -2.58 -9.02 12.83
N TYR A 446 -2.13 -7.84 13.24
CA TYR A 446 -1.75 -6.78 12.32
C TYR A 446 -0.43 -7.03 11.57
N VAL A 447 0.40 -7.92 12.11
CA VAL A 447 1.75 -8.16 11.58
C VAL A 447 1.94 -9.55 11.01
N ALA A 448 0.87 -10.34 11.00
CA ALA A 448 0.85 -11.62 10.33
C ALA A 448 0.61 -11.48 8.83
N ASN A 449 1.10 -12.45 8.08
CA ASN A 449 0.86 -12.55 6.65
C ASN A 449 -0.50 -13.24 6.43
N TRP A 450 -1.50 -12.45 6.01
CA TRP A 450 -2.86 -12.87 5.73
C TRP A 450 -3.09 -13.05 4.24
N ARG A 451 -3.72 -14.16 3.85
CA ARG A 451 -4.12 -14.44 2.47
C ARG A 451 -5.53 -15.00 2.42
N THR A 452 -6.32 -14.52 1.48
CA THR A 452 -7.66 -15.02 1.19
C THR A 452 -7.63 -15.92 -0.04
N SER A 453 -8.41 -16.99 -0.04
CA SER A 453 -8.57 -17.84 -1.24
C SER A 453 -9.39 -17.17 -2.35
N ASN A 454 -10.08 -16.05 -2.07
CA ASN A 454 -10.90 -15.33 -3.05
C ASN A 454 -11.18 -13.87 -2.67
N GLU A 455 -10.43 -12.94 -3.26
CA GLU A 455 -10.57 -11.49 -3.03
C GLU A 455 -11.87 -10.89 -3.58
N LYS A 456 -12.54 -11.54 -4.55
CA LYS A 456 -13.85 -11.08 -5.07
C LYS A 456 -15.00 -11.37 -4.08
N LYS A 457 -14.75 -12.18 -3.05
CA LYS A 457 -15.74 -12.57 -2.04
C LYS A 457 -15.45 -11.98 -0.66
N LEU A 458 -14.18 -11.74 -0.36
CA LEU A 458 -13.73 -11.27 0.93
C LEU A 458 -12.53 -10.33 0.73
N SER A 459 -12.68 -9.07 1.12
CA SER A 459 -11.53 -8.19 1.33
C SER A 459 -10.87 -8.56 2.65
N LEU A 460 -9.54 -8.62 2.67
CA LEU A 460 -8.76 -9.03 3.83
C LEU A 460 -7.50 -8.18 3.91
N SER A 461 -7.30 -7.52 5.05
CA SER A 461 -6.05 -6.85 5.37
C SER A 461 -5.82 -6.96 6.87
N GLN A 462 -4.66 -7.46 7.32
CA GLN A 462 -4.23 -7.36 8.72
C GLN A 462 -5.23 -7.93 9.74
N GLY A 463 -5.90 -9.03 9.39
CA GLY A 463 -6.94 -9.66 10.20
C GLY A 463 -8.32 -8.99 10.12
N TYR A 464 -8.43 -7.80 9.50
CA TYR A 464 -9.69 -7.17 9.13
C TYR A 464 -10.26 -7.84 7.89
N MET A 465 -11.47 -8.38 8.00
CA MET A 465 -12.17 -9.07 6.92
C MET A 465 -13.49 -8.39 6.63
N ARG A 466 -13.75 -8.05 5.37
CA ARG A 466 -15.04 -7.52 4.91
C ARG A 466 -15.64 -8.40 3.82
N ALA A 467 -16.86 -8.86 4.04
CA ALA A 467 -17.58 -9.68 3.08
C ALA A 467 -18.01 -8.84 1.87
N ILE A 468 -17.66 -9.29 0.67
CA ILE A 468 -18.02 -8.63 -0.59
C ILE A 468 -19.20 -9.36 -1.23
N SER A 469 -19.09 -10.68 -1.39
CA SER A 469 -20.12 -11.47 -2.05
C SER A 469 -20.20 -12.89 -1.50
N SER A 470 -21.37 -13.51 -1.65
CA SER A 470 -21.69 -14.79 -1.03
C SER A 470 -20.78 -15.95 -1.47
N GLY A 471 -20.50 -16.86 -0.54
CA GLY A 471 -19.69 -18.05 -0.78
C GLY A 471 -18.86 -18.48 0.43
N LYS A 472 -18.04 -19.50 0.24
CA LYS A 472 -17.05 -19.95 1.22
C LYS A 472 -15.67 -19.45 0.81
N VAL A 473 -14.90 -18.98 1.78
CA VAL A 473 -13.54 -18.49 1.62
C VAL A 473 -12.67 -19.13 2.70
N LEU A 474 -11.48 -19.57 2.32
CA LEU A 474 -10.46 -20.03 3.25
C LEU A 474 -9.45 -18.90 3.43
N VAL A 475 -9.27 -18.45 4.66
CA VAL A 475 -8.26 -17.47 5.02
C VAL A 475 -7.09 -18.18 5.66
N LYS A 476 -5.88 -17.93 5.15
CA LYS A 476 -4.61 -18.45 5.68
C LYS A 476 -3.88 -17.30 6.34
N ALA A 477 -3.47 -17.47 7.60
CA ALA A 477 -2.62 -16.53 8.31
C ALA A 477 -1.32 -17.22 8.72
N SER A 478 -0.19 -16.52 8.61
CA SER A 478 1.13 -17.06 8.99
C SER A 478 1.98 -16.04 9.73
N TYR A 479 2.69 -16.51 10.75
CA TYR A 479 3.58 -15.71 11.59
C TYR A 479 4.62 -16.62 12.27
N GLY A 480 5.89 -16.19 12.31
CA GLY A 480 6.99 -16.95 12.93
C GLY A 480 7.11 -18.41 12.46
N GLY A 481 6.95 -18.65 11.16
CA GLY A 481 7.00 -20.00 10.57
C GLY A 481 5.80 -20.90 10.89
N LYS A 482 4.80 -20.43 11.64
CA LYS A 482 3.55 -21.15 11.90
C LYS A 482 2.44 -20.65 10.99
N THR A 483 1.44 -21.49 10.75
CA THR A 483 0.29 -21.18 9.90
C THR A 483 -1.00 -21.62 10.60
N ILE A 484 -2.07 -20.83 10.44
CA ILE A 484 -3.43 -21.18 10.84
C ILE A 484 -4.42 -20.87 9.71
N PHE A 485 -5.59 -21.50 9.78
CA PHE A 485 -6.65 -21.32 8.80
C PHE A 485 -7.95 -20.91 9.47
N VAL A 486 -8.66 -19.98 8.84
CA VAL A 486 -10.00 -19.52 9.22
C VAL A 486 -10.97 -19.80 8.08
N LEU A 487 -12.07 -20.46 8.39
CA LEU A 487 -13.15 -20.71 7.44
C LEU A 487 -14.17 -19.58 7.50
N VAL A 488 -14.29 -18.83 6.42
CA VAL A 488 -15.25 -17.72 6.31
C VAL A 488 -16.40 -18.14 5.39
N LYS A 489 -17.63 -17.99 5.87
CA LYS A 489 -18.85 -18.21 5.09
C LYS A 489 -19.58 -16.88 4.93
N VAL A 490 -19.62 -16.37 3.72
CA VAL A 490 -20.47 -15.24 3.35
C VAL A 490 -21.83 -15.76 2.92
N GLU A 491 -22.87 -15.43 3.67
CA GLU A 491 -24.21 -15.95 3.44
C GLU A 491 -24.87 -15.31 2.22
N ALA A 492 -25.53 -16.14 1.40
CA ALA A 492 -26.43 -15.65 0.37
C ALA A 492 -27.81 -15.40 0.99
N PRO A 493 -28.54 -14.35 0.56
CA PRO A 493 -29.92 -14.19 0.98
C PRO A 493 -30.77 -15.38 0.53
N LYS A 494 -31.80 -15.69 1.30
CA LYS A 494 -32.82 -16.69 0.94
C LYS A 494 -33.64 -16.20 -0.26
N LYS A 495 -34.06 -14.92 -0.23
CA LYS A 495 -34.82 -14.25 -1.28
C LYS A 495 -34.59 -12.74 -1.26
N LEU A 496 -34.92 -12.08 -2.36
CA LEU A 496 -35.07 -10.62 -2.43
C LEU A 496 -36.56 -10.27 -2.41
N VAL A 497 -36.91 -9.16 -1.78
CA VAL A 497 -38.28 -8.65 -1.71
C VAL A 497 -38.24 -7.18 -2.10
N ALA A 498 -38.85 -6.82 -3.23
CA ALA A 498 -39.04 -5.42 -3.58
C ALA A 498 -40.26 -4.85 -2.82
N SER A 499 -40.26 -3.55 -2.54
CA SER A 499 -41.40 -2.86 -1.91
C SER A 499 -42.67 -2.97 -2.75
N GLU A 500 -42.52 -2.96 -4.08
CA GLU A 500 -43.60 -3.12 -5.05
C GLU A 500 -43.12 -4.01 -6.21
N ASN A 501 -43.89 -5.03 -6.58
CA ASN A 501 -43.58 -5.94 -7.68
C ASN A 501 -44.33 -5.59 -8.98
N GLU A 502 -45.38 -4.76 -8.89
CA GLU A 502 -46.13 -4.26 -10.04
C GLU A 502 -46.35 -2.75 -9.88
N ILE A 503 -45.96 -1.98 -10.89
CA ILE A 503 -45.98 -0.52 -10.82
C ILE A 503 -46.60 0.03 -12.10
N THR A 504 -47.52 0.98 -11.96
CA THR A 504 -48.07 1.73 -13.10
C THR A 504 -47.66 3.20 -12.97
N LEU A 505 -47.03 3.73 -14.01
CA LEU A 505 -46.56 5.12 -14.08
C LEU A 505 -47.08 5.79 -15.36
N LYS A 506 -47.15 7.12 -15.37
CA LYS A 506 -47.25 7.91 -16.60
C LYS A 506 -45.89 8.17 -17.21
N SER A 507 -45.87 8.50 -18.49
CA SER A 507 -44.63 8.89 -19.17
C SER A 507 -43.98 10.09 -18.46
N GLY A 508 -42.68 9.99 -18.15
CA GLY A 508 -41.92 11.01 -17.44
C GLY A 508 -41.94 10.90 -15.91
N GLU A 509 -42.79 10.06 -15.32
CA GLU A 509 -42.80 9.86 -13.87
C GLU A 509 -41.60 9.03 -13.39
N LYS A 510 -41.19 9.32 -12.16
CA LYS A 510 -40.20 8.56 -11.41
C LYS A 510 -40.82 7.97 -10.15
N LYS A 511 -40.31 6.82 -9.74
CA LYS A 511 -40.77 6.14 -8.53
C LYS A 511 -39.61 5.45 -7.84
N ASP A 512 -39.48 5.71 -6.55
CA ASP A 512 -38.53 5.01 -5.70
C ASP A 512 -39.11 3.67 -5.24
N ILE A 513 -38.25 2.66 -5.24
CA ILE A 513 -38.52 1.34 -4.68
C ILE A 513 -37.38 0.93 -3.77
N THR A 514 -37.69 0.11 -2.78
CA THR A 514 -36.66 -0.52 -1.95
C THR A 514 -36.59 -2.02 -2.23
N VAL A 515 -35.42 -2.61 -2.02
CA VAL A 515 -35.20 -4.05 -2.11
C VAL A 515 -34.58 -4.55 -0.83
N GLN A 516 -35.28 -5.46 -0.16
CA GLN A 516 -34.82 -6.13 1.06
C GLN A 516 -34.29 -7.52 0.74
N ALA A 517 -33.06 -7.80 1.15
CA ALA A 517 -32.48 -9.13 1.17
C ALA A 517 -32.90 -9.85 2.45
N VAL A 518 -33.65 -10.95 2.32
CA VAL A 518 -34.13 -11.75 3.46
C VAL A 518 -33.22 -12.97 3.62
N TYR A 519 -32.59 -13.13 4.78
CA TYR A 519 -31.66 -14.23 5.08
C TYR A 519 -32.37 -15.43 5.71
N ARG A 520 -31.64 -16.54 5.89
CA ARG A 520 -32.21 -17.79 6.43
C ARG A 520 -32.55 -17.71 7.91
N ASP A 521 -31.82 -16.87 8.64
CA ASP A 521 -32.03 -16.55 10.05
C ASP A 521 -33.24 -15.62 10.27
N GLY A 522 -33.92 -15.19 9.19
CA GLY A 522 -35.06 -14.28 9.25
C GLY A 522 -34.69 -12.80 9.25
N THR A 523 -33.41 -12.46 9.38
CA THR A 523 -32.96 -11.06 9.31
C THR A 523 -33.09 -10.50 7.90
N THR A 524 -33.18 -9.17 7.82
CA THR A 524 -33.30 -8.44 6.56
C THR A 524 -32.24 -7.36 6.45
N LYS A 525 -31.77 -7.10 5.23
CA LYS A 525 -30.87 -5.99 4.91
C LYS A 525 -31.41 -5.23 3.70
N ASP A 526 -31.44 -3.91 3.79
CA ASP A 526 -31.71 -3.05 2.63
C ASP A 526 -30.51 -3.14 1.68
N VAL A 527 -30.77 -3.57 0.46
CA VAL A 527 -29.75 -3.74 -0.60
C VAL A 527 -30.08 -2.92 -1.83
N THR A 528 -30.99 -1.95 -1.72
CA THR A 528 -31.54 -1.17 -2.84
C THR A 528 -30.45 -0.56 -3.73
N GLN A 529 -29.38 -0.05 -3.11
CA GLN A 529 -28.25 0.57 -3.79
C GLN A 529 -27.26 -0.44 -4.40
N ASP A 530 -27.28 -1.69 -3.92
CA ASP A 530 -26.36 -2.76 -4.32
C ASP A 530 -26.94 -3.68 -5.40
N VAL A 531 -28.23 -3.56 -5.71
CA VAL A 531 -28.90 -4.40 -6.72
C VAL A 531 -28.42 -4.01 -8.12
N THR A 532 -27.95 -5.00 -8.87
CA THR A 532 -27.68 -4.85 -10.30
C THR A 532 -28.95 -5.09 -11.09
N TRP A 533 -29.37 -4.13 -11.90
CA TRP A 533 -30.63 -4.19 -12.64
C TRP A 533 -30.46 -4.48 -14.13
N LYS A 534 -31.39 -5.24 -14.69
CA LYS A 534 -31.61 -5.40 -16.14
C LYS A 534 -33.06 -5.05 -16.46
N THR A 535 -33.29 -4.41 -17.61
CA THR A 535 -34.64 -4.11 -18.12
C THR A 535 -34.91 -4.85 -19.41
N SER A 536 -36.12 -5.38 -19.58
CA SER A 536 -36.56 -5.98 -20.84
C SER A 536 -36.76 -4.93 -21.95
N SER A 537 -36.91 -3.64 -21.61
CA SER A 537 -37.07 -2.56 -22.58
C SER A 537 -36.67 -1.21 -21.99
N LYS A 538 -35.45 -0.73 -22.32
CA LYS A 538 -34.97 0.61 -21.93
C LYS A 538 -35.86 1.74 -22.48
N ARG A 539 -36.53 1.51 -23.62
CA ARG A 539 -37.48 2.47 -24.21
C ARG A 539 -38.71 2.71 -23.32
N VAL A 540 -39.09 1.73 -22.51
CA VAL A 540 -40.30 1.81 -21.67
C VAL A 540 -39.94 2.24 -20.27
N ALA A 541 -38.98 1.57 -19.62
CA ALA A 541 -38.55 1.93 -18.27
C ALA A 541 -37.10 1.55 -18.00
N THR A 542 -36.41 2.39 -17.22
CA THR A 542 -35.09 2.13 -16.65
C THR A 542 -35.15 2.19 -15.13
N ILE A 543 -34.14 1.61 -14.48
CA ILE A 543 -33.97 1.71 -13.03
C ILE A 543 -32.49 1.85 -12.71
N GLU A 544 -32.19 2.74 -11.78
CA GLU A 544 -30.86 2.96 -11.26
C GLU A 544 -30.97 3.25 -9.77
N LYS A 545 -30.20 2.53 -8.94
CA LYS A 545 -30.14 2.78 -7.49
C LYS A 545 -31.51 2.85 -6.79
N GLY A 546 -32.46 2.02 -7.23
CA GLY A 546 -33.83 1.98 -6.69
C GLY A 546 -34.80 3.00 -7.29
N VAL A 547 -34.37 3.83 -8.24
CA VAL A 547 -35.24 4.84 -8.88
C VAL A 547 -35.66 4.36 -10.26
N ILE A 548 -36.96 4.06 -10.42
CA ILE A 548 -37.55 3.72 -11.72
C ILE A 548 -37.88 5.02 -12.46
N SER A 549 -37.50 5.10 -13.74
CA SER A 549 -37.89 6.18 -14.65
C SER A 549 -38.73 5.62 -15.79
N ALA A 550 -39.94 6.13 -15.96
CA ALA A 550 -40.86 5.77 -17.04
C ALA A 550 -40.66 6.67 -18.26
N HIS A 551 -40.51 6.07 -19.45
CA HIS A 551 -40.10 6.80 -20.66
C HIS A 551 -41.18 6.84 -21.74
N ALA A 552 -41.85 5.71 -22.00
CA ALA A 552 -42.85 5.62 -23.05
C ALA A 552 -43.87 4.53 -22.77
N LYS A 553 -45.10 4.72 -23.26
CA LYS A 553 -46.20 3.77 -23.15
C LYS A 553 -45.77 2.35 -23.50
N GLY A 554 -46.07 1.40 -22.62
CA GLY A 554 -45.71 0.00 -22.82
C GLY A 554 -45.58 -0.79 -21.52
N LYS A 555 -44.99 -1.99 -21.62
CA LYS A 555 -44.66 -2.83 -20.47
C LYS A 555 -43.16 -3.14 -20.47
N ALA A 556 -42.55 -3.12 -19.29
CA ALA A 556 -41.17 -3.55 -19.08
C ALA A 556 -41.09 -4.44 -17.83
N VAL A 557 -40.13 -5.36 -17.82
CA VAL A 557 -39.76 -6.14 -16.64
C VAL A 557 -38.37 -5.70 -16.21
N LEU A 558 -38.28 -5.21 -14.98
CA LEU A 558 -37.02 -4.87 -14.32
C LEU A 558 -36.62 -6.07 -13.47
N THR A 559 -35.49 -6.70 -13.79
CA THR A 559 -34.93 -7.84 -13.04
C THR A 559 -33.73 -7.35 -12.24
N GLY A 560 -33.86 -7.37 -10.91
CA GLY A 560 -32.82 -6.99 -9.98
C GLY A 560 -32.10 -8.22 -9.45
N VAL A 561 -30.77 -8.22 -9.47
CA VAL A 561 -29.91 -9.32 -9.01
C VAL A 561 -29.01 -8.86 -7.87
N TYR A 562 -28.97 -9.65 -6.79
CA TYR A 562 -28.05 -9.45 -5.67
C TYR A 562 -27.62 -10.80 -5.09
N ASN A 563 -26.31 -11.06 -5.03
CA ASN A 563 -25.72 -12.27 -4.46
C ASN A 563 -26.38 -13.58 -4.91
N GLY A 564 -26.65 -13.69 -6.22
CA GLY A 564 -27.23 -14.89 -6.84
C GLY A 564 -28.74 -15.06 -6.60
N LYS A 565 -29.42 -14.06 -6.04
CA LYS A 565 -30.89 -14.01 -5.95
C LYS A 565 -31.45 -12.91 -6.83
N GLU A 566 -32.67 -13.12 -7.29
CA GLU A 566 -33.36 -12.22 -8.20
C GLU A 566 -34.68 -11.74 -7.60
N THR A 567 -35.07 -10.52 -7.96
CA THR A 567 -36.43 -9.99 -7.83
C THR A 567 -36.86 -9.40 -9.17
N LYS A 568 -38.17 -9.36 -9.43
CA LYS A 568 -38.74 -8.81 -10.66
C LYS A 568 -39.81 -7.78 -10.34
N ILE A 569 -39.75 -6.64 -11.03
CA ILE A 569 -40.73 -5.58 -10.99
C ILE A 569 -41.34 -5.42 -12.38
N TYR A 570 -42.65 -5.56 -12.48
CA TYR A 570 -43.41 -5.39 -13.71
C TYR A 570 -43.89 -3.93 -13.80
N VAL A 571 -43.38 -3.19 -14.77
CA VAL A 571 -43.72 -1.77 -14.97
C VAL A 571 -44.66 -1.64 -16.16
N ARG A 572 -45.77 -0.92 -15.96
CA ARG A 572 -46.69 -0.49 -17.02
C ARG A 572 -46.63 1.03 -17.12
N VAL A 573 -46.26 1.53 -18.29
CA VAL A 573 -46.27 2.98 -18.57
C VAL A 573 -47.50 3.33 -19.39
N LYS A 574 -48.28 4.30 -18.90
CA LYS A 574 -49.43 4.91 -19.58
C LYS A 574 -49.02 6.26 -20.17
N GLU A 575 -49.89 6.78 -21.05
CA GLU A 575 -49.76 8.16 -21.55
C GLU A 575 -49.76 9.18 -20.42
#